data_AF-A0A8J8KPG2-F1
#
_entry.id   AF-A0A8J8KPG2-F1
#
_cell.length_a   1.000
_cell.length_b   1.000
_cell.length_c   1.000
_cell.angle_alpha   90.00
_cell.angle_beta   90.00
_cell.angle_gamma   90.00
#
_symmetry.space_group_name_H-M   'P 1'
#
loop_
_entity.id
_entity.type
_entity.pdbx_description
1 polymer ?
#
loop_
_entity_poly.entity_id
_entity_poly.type
_entity_poly.pdbx_seq_one_letter_code
_entity_poly.pdbx_strand_id
1 'polypeptide(L)'
;MIVALAGREEDTSFFGTRPLETPATEGVFEALAALTEGPFAGRVHLVSKAGPKVEANTRAWLQHHDFFGRTGVGVSNVHFVRERRDKAPVCERLGLTHFVDDRLDVLAYLATVDHRFLFTGGTDEPVADHLPDWATAVDSWAALTELLAGGDD
;
A
#
# COMPACT_ATOMS: atom_id res chain seq x y z
N MET A 1 2.71 -0.40 3.46
CA MET A 1 2.75 -1.81 2.96
C MET A 1 1.49 -2.54 3.43
N ILE A 2 0.90 -3.47 2.65
CA ILE A 2 -0.32 -4.23 3.07
C ILE A 2 -0.05 -5.67 3.52
N VAL A 3 1.06 -6.25 3.09
CA VAL A 3 1.54 -7.57 3.53
C VAL A 3 2.68 -7.32 4.51
N ALA A 4 2.69 -7.95 5.67
CA ALA A 4 3.76 -7.76 6.64
C ALA A 4 5.12 -8.13 6.03
N LEU A 5 6.14 -7.32 6.34
CA LEU A 5 7.52 -7.61 5.99
C LEU A 5 8.02 -8.75 6.88
N ALA A 6 7.66 -9.99 6.56
CA ALA A 6 8.37 -11.14 7.10
C ALA A 6 9.78 -11.18 6.49
N GLY A 7 10.80 -11.47 7.30
CA GLY A 7 12.18 -11.63 6.84
C GLY A 7 12.23 -12.57 5.63
N ARG A 8 13.06 -12.26 4.64
CA ARG A 8 13.10 -12.95 3.33
C ARG A 8 13.42 -14.45 3.40
N GLU A 9 13.67 -14.97 4.61
CA GLU A 9 14.19 -16.31 4.91
C GLU A 9 13.22 -17.16 5.77
N GLU A 10 12.04 -16.65 6.14
CA GLU A 10 11.00 -17.46 6.80
C GLU A 10 10.10 -18.17 5.77
N ASP A 11 9.67 -19.40 6.08
CA ASP A 11 8.76 -20.20 5.23
C ASP A 11 7.45 -19.47 4.89
N THR A 12 7.00 -18.57 5.78
CA THR A 12 5.78 -17.76 5.64
C THR A 12 6.03 -16.40 4.99
N SER A 13 7.26 -16.10 4.57
CA SER A 13 7.53 -14.88 3.83
C SER A 13 6.79 -14.88 2.50
N PHE A 14 6.37 -13.71 2.02
CA PHE A 14 5.60 -13.59 0.79
C PHE A 14 6.36 -14.07 -0.47
N PHE A 15 7.68 -14.22 -0.34
CA PHE A 15 8.56 -14.76 -1.37
C PHE A 15 9.05 -16.19 -1.06
N GLY A 16 8.63 -16.75 0.09
CA GLY A 16 8.94 -18.08 0.59
C GLY A 16 8.02 -19.17 0.04
N THR A 17 7.92 -20.29 0.77
CA THR A 17 7.21 -21.51 0.34
C THR A 17 5.70 -21.42 0.57
N ARG A 18 5.27 -20.65 1.58
CA ARG A 18 3.86 -20.47 1.97
C ARG A 18 3.46 -18.99 1.91
N PRO A 19 3.47 -18.38 0.71
CA PRO A 19 3.22 -16.95 0.54
C PRO A 19 1.79 -16.53 0.93
N LEU A 20 0.85 -17.48 1.02
CA LEU A 20 -0.54 -17.21 1.44
C LEU A 20 -0.67 -17.04 2.95
N GLU A 21 0.25 -17.61 3.73
CA GLU A 21 0.24 -17.56 5.20
C GLU A 21 0.91 -16.29 5.75
N THR A 22 1.53 -15.48 4.89
CA THR A 22 2.09 -14.19 5.31
C THR A 22 0.99 -13.33 5.91
N PRO A 23 1.13 -12.82 7.15
CA PRO A 23 0.11 -11.98 7.74
C PRO A 23 -0.01 -10.64 7.02
N ALA A 24 -1.18 -10.01 7.12
CA ALA A 24 -1.35 -8.61 6.78
C ALA A 24 -0.52 -7.72 7.72
N THR A 25 -0.13 -6.54 7.23
CA THR A 25 0.42 -5.50 8.11
C THR A 25 -0.62 -5.13 9.16
N GLU A 26 -0.20 -4.91 10.41
CA GLU A 26 -1.12 -4.59 11.50
C GLU A 26 -2.03 -3.40 11.18
N GLY A 27 -3.33 -3.56 11.45
CA GLY A 27 -4.36 -2.54 11.25
C GLY A 27 -4.71 -2.20 9.79
N VAL A 28 -4.07 -2.83 8.80
CA VAL A 28 -4.25 -2.44 7.39
C VAL A 28 -5.67 -2.66 6.88
N PHE A 29 -6.32 -3.75 7.29
CA PHE A 29 -7.65 -4.06 6.77
C PHE A 29 -8.70 -3.13 7.37
N GLU A 30 -8.60 -2.85 8.66
CA GLU A 30 -9.44 -1.90 9.38
C GLU A 30 -9.28 -0.48 8.82
N ALA A 31 -8.02 -0.07 8.58
CA ALA A 31 -7.72 1.21 7.96
C ALA A 31 -8.28 1.33 6.54
N LEU A 32 -8.05 0.33 5.68
CA LEU A 32 -8.57 0.35 4.30
C LEU A 32 -10.11 0.31 4.27
N ALA A 33 -10.76 -0.42 5.18
CA ALA A 33 -12.21 -0.40 5.31
C ALA A 33 -12.72 1.01 5.64
N ALA A 34 -12.17 1.64 6.68
CA ALA A 34 -12.55 2.99 7.08
C ALA A 34 -12.31 4.03 5.97
N LEU A 35 -11.17 3.94 5.26
CA LEU A 35 -10.84 4.83 4.15
C LEU A 35 -11.76 4.62 2.94
N THR A 36 -12.13 3.36 2.66
CA THR A 36 -13.03 3.01 1.56
C THR A 36 -14.46 3.46 1.84
N GLU A 37 -14.96 3.28 3.07
CA GLU A 37 -16.32 3.69 3.46
C GLU A 37 -16.44 5.21 3.66
N GLY A 38 -15.40 5.86 4.17
CA GLY A 38 -15.39 7.28 4.51
C GLY A 38 -14.86 8.16 3.37
N PRO A 39 -13.72 8.84 3.57
CA PRO A 39 -13.31 10.01 2.78
C PRO A 39 -13.10 9.71 1.29
N PHE A 40 -12.79 8.46 0.92
CA PHE A 40 -12.56 8.10 -0.48
C PHE A 40 -13.76 7.47 -1.18
N ALA A 41 -14.84 7.13 -0.45
CA ALA A 41 -16.10 6.63 -0.99
C ALA A 41 -15.94 5.56 -2.10
N GLY A 42 -15.22 4.48 -1.77
CA GLY A 42 -14.96 3.36 -2.70
C GLY A 42 -13.75 3.53 -3.62
N ARG A 43 -13.15 4.73 -3.70
CA ARG A 43 -12.03 5.05 -4.61
C ARG A 43 -10.66 4.73 -4.04
N VAL A 44 -10.56 3.57 -3.38
CA VAL A 44 -9.29 3.03 -2.86
C VAL A 44 -8.76 1.99 -3.85
N HIS A 45 -7.47 2.11 -4.18
CA HIS A 45 -6.80 1.30 -5.20
C HIS A 45 -5.52 0.67 -4.68
N LEU A 46 -5.27 -0.57 -5.07
CA LEU A 46 -3.99 -1.26 -4.86
C LEU A 46 -3.17 -1.19 -6.15
N VAL A 47 -2.04 -0.50 -6.14
CA VAL A 47 -1.10 -0.42 -7.28
C VAL A 47 0.22 -1.08 -6.90
N SER A 48 0.48 -2.28 -7.45
CA SER A 48 1.62 -3.11 -7.07
C SER A 48 2.56 -3.39 -8.24
N LYS A 49 3.87 -3.26 -8.00
CA LYS A 49 4.89 -3.72 -8.96
C LYS A 49 5.08 -5.22 -8.76
N ALA A 50 4.72 -6.03 -9.75
CA ALA A 50 4.85 -7.47 -9.68
C ALA A 50 5.25 -8.09 -11.03
N GLY A 51 6.12 -9.10 -10.98
CA GLY A 51 6.27 -10.04 -12.09
C GLY A 51 5.15 -11.09 -12.08
N PRO A 52 4.97 -11.90 -13.13
CA PRO A 52 3.83 -12.82 -13.27
C PRO A 52 3.59 -13.74 -12.06
N LYS A 53 4.67 -14.33 -11.51
CA LYS A 53 4.57 -15.19 -10.31
C LYS A 53 4.11 -14.43 -9.07
N VAL A 54 4.70 -13.26 -8.82
CA VAL A 54 4.36 -12.41 -7.66
C VAL A 54 2.93 -11.87 -7.79
N GLU A 55 2.51 -11.52 -9.00
CA GLU A 55 1.15 -11.09 -9.30
C GLU A 55 0.14 -12.22 -8.97
N ALA A 56 0.40 -13.44 -9.43
CA ALA A 56 -0.45 -14.60 -9.13
C ALA A 56 -0.53 -14.86 -7.62
N ASN A 57 0.60 -14.83 -6.91
CA ASN A 57 0.64 -14.97 -5.46
C ASN A 57 -0.12 -13.85 -4.76
N THR A 58 0.01 -12.60 -5.22
CA THR A 58 -0.72 -11.46 -4.64
C THR A 58 -2.22 -11.63 -4.81
N ARG A 59 -2.69 -12.01 -6.00
CA ARG A 59 -4.13 -12.26 -6.22
C ARG A 59 -4.65 -13.38 -5.33
N ALA A 60 -3.90 -14.48 -5.21
CA ALA A 60 -4.26 -15.60 -4.34
C ALA A 60 -4.26 -15.21 -2.86
N TRP A 61 -3.30 -14.39 -2.42
CA TRP A 61 -3.24 -13.88 -1.05
C TRP A 61 -4.43 -12.97 -0.74
N LEU A 62 -4.77 -12.03 -1.63
CA LEU A 62 -5.94 -11.15 -1.48
C LEU A 62 -7.23 -11.97 -1.34
N GLN A 63 -7.38 -13.03 -2.12
CA GLN A 63 -8.53 -13.94 -2.00
C GLN A 63 -8.50 -14.74 -0.69
N HIS A 64 -7.35 -15.29 -0.32
CA HIS A 64 -7.18 -16.12 0.87
C HIS A 64 -7.51 -15.35 2.16
N HIS A 65 -7.13 -14.07 2.23
CA HIS A 65 -7.36 -13.22 3.40
C HIS A 65 -8.71 -12.49 3.40
N ASP A 66 -9.61 -12.82 2.46
CA ASP A 66 -10.88 -12.11 2.23
C ASP A 66 -10.70 -10.59 2.12
N PHE A 67 -9.63 -10.16 1.45
CA PHE A 67 -9.24 -8.75 1.36
C PHE A 67 -10.38 -7.87 0.88
N PHE A 68 -11.07 -8.30 -0.19
CA PHE A 68 -12.13 -7.50 -0.81
C PHE A 68 -13.36 -7.37 0.10
N GLY A 69 -13.77 -8.45 0.78
CA GLY A 69 -14.88 -8.41 1.73
C GLY A 69 -14.56 -7.59 2.98
N ARG A 70 -13.33 -7.68 3.49
CA ARG A 70 -12.90 -7.00 4.71
C ARG A 70 -12.60 -5.51 4.53
N THR A 71 -12.16 -5.09 3.34
CA THR A 71 -11.72 -3.71 3.09
C THR A 71 -12.69 -2.90 2.23
N GLY A 72 -13.63 -3.56 1.53
CA GLY A 72 -14.50 -2.92 0.56
C GLY A 72 -13.80 -2.50 -0.75
N VAL A 73 -12.49 -2.68 -0.87
CA VAL A 73 -11.75 -2.37 -2.11
C VAL A 73 -12.27 -3.24 -3.24
N GLY A 74 -12.60 -2.63 -4.38
CA GLY A 74 -13.09 -3.37 -5.54
C GLY A 74 -12.02 -4.28 -6.16
N VAL A 75 -12.41 -5.46 -6.65
CA VAL A 75 -11.50 -6.37 -7.37
C VAL A 75 -10.87 -5.70 -8.60
N SER A 76 -11.63 -4.83 -9.27
CA SER A 76 -11.17 -4.00 -10.40
C SER A 76 -10.20 -2.89 -10.01
N ASN A 77 -10.06 -2.60 -8.71
CA ASN A 77 -9.19 -1.55 -8.19
C ASN A 77 -7.77 -2.06 -7.90
N VAL A 78 -7.45 -3.29 -8.30
CA VAL A 78 -6.12 -3.89 -8.19
C VAL A 78 -5.39 -3.79 -9.52
N HIS A 79 -4.30 -3.03 -9.54
CA HIS A 79 -3.50 -2.72 -10.72
C HIS A 79 -2.08 -3.26 -10.53
N PHE A 80 -1.59 -3.99 -11.53
CA PHE A 80 -0.22 -4.50 -11.53
C PHE A 80 0.61 -3.83 -12.61
N VAL A 81 1.82 -3.42 -12.23
CA VAL A 81 2.81 -2.82 -13.15
C VAL A 81 4.11 -3.63 -13.13
N ARG A 82 4.93 -3.49 -14.17
CA ARG A 82 6.18 -4.25 -14.30
C ARG A 82 7.37 -3.50 -13.70
N GLU A 83 7.39 -2.18 -13.86
CA GLU A 83 8.40 -1.33 -13.24
C GLU A 83 7.79 -0.42 -12.18
N ARG A 84 8.61 0.06 -11.23
CA ARG A 84 8.13 0.94 -10.15
C ARG A 84 7.65 2.30 -10.67
N ARG A 85 8.36 2.86 -11.66
CA ARG A 85 8.00 4.11 -12.33
C ARG A 85 6.65 4.05 -13.03
N ASP A 86 6.23 2.87 -13.48
CA ASP A 86 4.96 2.67 -14.17
C ASP A 86 3.75 2.83 -13.25
N LYS A 87 3.95 2.97 -11.93
CA LYS A 87 2.88 3.39 -11.03
C LYS A 87 2.39 4.81 -11.36
N ALA A 88 3.28 5.71 -11.80
CA ALA A 88 2.93 7.10 -12.12
C ALA A 88 1.80 7.22 -13.16
N PRO A 89 1.90 6.64 -14.37
CA PRO A 89 0.82 6.72 -15.36
C PRO A 89 -0.48 6.03 -14.91
N VAL A 90 -0.42 5.06 -13.99
CA VAL A 90 -1.63 4.49 -13.36
C VAL A 90 -2.28 5.50 -12.41
N CYS A 91 -1.49 6.17 -11.57
CA CYS A 91 -1.98 7.19 -10.65
C CYS A 91 -2.62 8.36 -11.40
N GLU A 92 -1.96 8.85 -12.46
CA GLU A 92 -2.46 9.91 -13.33
C GLU A 92 -3.80 9.54 -13.97
N ARG A 93 -3.88 8.34 -14.59
CA ARG A 93 -5.09 7.87 -15.26
C ARG A 93 -6.28 7.71 -14.31
N LEU A 94 -6.03 7.35 -13.06
CA LEU A 94 -7.06 7.15 -12.04
C LEU A 94 -7.37 8.44 -11.26
N GLY A 95 -6.56 9.50 -11.41
CA GLY A 95 -6.68 10.74 -10.63
C GLY A 95 -6.41 10.53 -9.14
N LEU A 96 -5.42 9.69 -8.79
CA LEU A 96 -5.09 9.43 -7.38
C LEU A 96 -4.44 10.67 -6.74
N THR A 97 -5.00 11.13 -5.62
CA THR A 97 -4.49 12.28 -4.86
C THR A 97 -3.59 11.87 -3.69
N HIS A 98 -3.74 10.64 -3.20
CA HIS A 98 -3.00 10.09 -2.07
C HIS A 98 -2.31 8.78 -2.47
N PHE A 99 -1.04 8.61 -2.11
CA PHE A 99 -0.31 7.37 -2.36
C PHE A 99 0.58 6.99 -1.18
N VAL A 100 0.54 5.71 -0.79
CA VAL A 100 1.30 5.15 0.32
C VAL A 100 2.26 4.09 -0.21
N ASP A 101 3.55 4.24 0.05
CA ASP A 101 4.59 3.26 -0.34
C ASP A 101 5.70 3.23 0.72
N ASP A 102 6.35 2.10 0.91
CA ASP A 102 7.50 1.96 1.82
C ASP A 102 8.82 2.48 1.19
N ARG A 103 8.77 2.93 -0.06
CA ARG A 103 9.96 3.34 -0.82
C ARG A 103 9.91 4.77 -1.30
N LEU A 104 10.85 5.57 -0.83
CA LEU A 104 11.01 6.96 -1.27
C LEU A 104 11.28 7.07 -2.78
N ASP A 105 12.04 6.12 -3.36
CA ASP A 105 12.29 6.10 -4.81
C ASP A 105 11.02 5.86 -5.65
N VAL A 106 10.02 5.17 -5.10
CA VAL A 106 8.72 5.01 -5.77
C VAL A 106 7.96 6.32 -5.73
N LEU A 107 7.85 6.92 -4.55
CA LEU A 107 7.10 8.16 -4.34
C LEU A 107 7.66 9.33 -5.17
N ALA A 108 8.98 9.33 -5.43
CA ALA A 108 9.62 10.32 -6.28
C ALA A 108 9.11 10.30 -7.74
N TYR A 109 8.61 9.16 -8.25
CA TYR A 109 8.01 9.09 -9.59
C TYR A 109 6.59 9.64 -9.63
N LEU A 110 5.91 9.77 -8.48
CA LEU A 110 4.49 10.10 -8.40
C LEU A 110 4.27 11.61 -8.29
N ALA A 111 4.91 12.38 -9.18
CA ALA A 111 4.92 13.84 -9.11
C ALA A 111 3.53 14.49 -9.24
N THR A 112 2.55 13.77 -9.80
CA THR A 112 1.15 14.21 -9.94
C THR A 112 0.27 13.84 -8.75
N VAL A 113 0.80 13.15 -7.75
CA VAL A 113 0.09 12.80 -6.51
C VAL A 113 0.47 13.82 -5.45
N ASP A 114 -0.53 14.56 -4.97
CA ASP A 114 -0.35 15.66 -4.03
C ASP A 114 0.16 15.15 -2.66
N HIS A 115 -0.44 14.07 -2.16
CA HIS A 115 -0.14 13.52 -0.84
C HIS A 115 0.61 12.19 -0.94
N ARG A 116 1.93 12.23 -0.68
CA ARG A 116 2.82 11.06 -0.78
C ARG A 116 3.30 10.64 0.60
N PHE A 117 2.88 9.46 1.02
CA PHE A 117 3.18 8.91 2.35
C PHE A 117 4.26 7.84 2.27
N LEU A 118 5.37 8.08 2.96
CA LEU A 118 6.41 7.07 3.19
C LEU A 118 6.00 6.20 4.39
N PHE A 119 5.64 4.95 4.12
CA PHE A 119 5.24 4.01 5.16
C PHE A 119 6.47 3.35 5.79
N THR A 120 6.70 3.61 7.07
CA THR A 120 7.87 3.13 7.83
C THR A 120 7.50 2.03 8.83
N GLY A 121 6.22 1.66 8.91
CA GLY A 121 5.74 0.59 9.78
C GLY A 121 6.33 -0.78 9.42
N GLY A 122 6.85 -1.48 10.43
CA GLY A 122 7.42 -2.82 10.27
C GLY A 122 8.82 -2.86 9.64
N THR A 123 9.51 -1.72 9.56
CA THR A 123 10.95 -1.68 9.29
C THR A 123 11.71 -1.10 10.49
N ASP A 124 12.86 -1.69 10.82
CA ASP A 124 13.84 -1.12 11.75
C ASP A 124 14.75 -0.08 11.09
N GLU A 125 14.56 0.20 9.79
CA GLU A 125 15.36 1.18 9.08
C GLU A 125 15.04 2.60 9.58
N PRO A 126 16.07 3.37 9.98
CA PRO A 126 15.87 4.75 10.41
C PRO A 126 15.32 5.56 9.24
N VAL A 127 14.28 6.34 9.51
CA VAL A 127 13.82 7.37 8.57
C VAL A 127 14.97 8.34 8.35
N ALA A 128 15.26 8.65 7.08
CA ALA A 128 16.30 9.63 6.76
C ALA A 128 16.08 10.93 7.56
N ASP A 129 17.17 11.52 8.09
CA ASP A 129 17.12 12.75 8.91
C ASP A 129 16.32 13.87 8.24
N HIS A 130 16.30 13.89 6.91
CA HIS A 130 15.55 14.84 6.10
C HIS A 130 14.76 14.12 5.00
N LEU A 131 13.44 14.14 5.14
CA LEU A 131 12.53 13.80 4.06
C LEU A 131 12.41 14.97 3.08
N PRO A 132 12.20 14.70 1.78
CA PRO A 132 11.81 15.74 0.84
C PRO A 132 10.51 16.42 1.30
N ASP A 133 10.37 17.72 1.02
CA ASP A 133 9.19 18.52 1.43
C ASP A 133 7.84 17.96 0.95
N TRP A 134 7.86 17.11 -0.08
CA TRP A 134 6.68 16.46 -0.65
C TRP A 134 6.30 15.13 0.01
N ALA A 135 7.14 14.60 0.91
CA ALA A 135 6.95 13.30 1.54
C ALA A 135 6.55 13.44 3.01
N THR A 136 5.49 12.74 3.42
CA THR A 136 5.08 12.63 4.82
C THR A 136 5.35 11.22 5.31
N ALA A 137 6.13 11.04 6.38
CA ALA A 137 6.30 9.71 6.98
C ALA A 137 5.10 9.33 7.86
N VAL A 138 4.71 8.06 7.79
CA VAL A 138 3.71 7.43 8.66
C VAL A 138 4.21 6.05 9.06
N ASP A 139 4.11 5.72 10.34
CA ASP A 139 4.65 4.48 10.91
C ASP A 139 3.60 3.37 11.12
N SER A 140 2.32 3.70 10.95
CA SER A 140 1.22 2.78 11.16
C SER A 140 0.02 3.14 10.30
N TRP A 141 -0.79 2.14 9.97
CA TRP A 141 -2.05 2.36 9.27
C TRP A 141 -3.05 3.14 10.12
N ALA A 142 -3.03 2.96 11.44
CA ALA A 142 -3.85 3.74 12.37
C ALA A 142 -3.52 5.24 12.29
N ALA A 143 -2.24 5.62 12.43
CA ALA A 143 -1.82 7.01 12.34
C ALA A 143 -2.16 7.65 10.98
N LEU A 144 -1.99 6.88 9.88
CA LEU A 144 -2.40 7.34 8.55
C LEU A 144 -3.91 7.59 8.48
N THR A 145 -4.74 6.67 8.98
CA THR A 145 -6.19 6.84 8.96
C THR A 145 -6.63 8.04 9.79
N GLU A 146 -6.05 8.27 10.96
CA GLU A 146 -6.33 9.46 11.79
C GLU A 146 -5.95 10.75 11.07
N LEU A 147 -4.77 10.79 10.43
CA LEU A 147 -4.31 11.93 9.65
C LEU A 147 -5.28 12.27 8.52
N LEU A 148 -5.79 11.26 7.81
CA LEU A 148 -6.71 11.43 6.68
C LEU A 148 -8.16 11.70 7.11
N ALA A 149 -8.55 11.29 8.31
CA ALA A 149 -9.87 11.59 8.88
C ALA A 149 -9.96 13.01 9.44
N GLY A 150 -8.84 13.58 9.90
CA GLY A 150 -8.75 14.94 10.44
C GLY A 150 -8.52 16.04 9.39
N GLY A 151 -8.29 15.69 8.14
CA GLY A 151 -8.07 16.62 7.03
C GLY A 151 -9.39 17.02 6.34
N ASP A 152 -10.23 17.77 7.05
CA ASP A 152 -11.28 18.59 6.44
C ASP A 152 -10.70 20.02 6.31
N ASP A 153 -10.25 20.38 5.11
CA ASP A 153 -10.03 21.77 4.69
C ASP A 153 -10.89 22.08 3.46
#